data_AF-A0A919XGQ1-F1
#
_entry.id   AF-A0A919XGQ1-F1
#
_cell.length_a   1.000
_cell.length_b   1.000
_cell.length_c   1.000
_cell.angle_alpha   90.00
_cell.angle_beta   90.00
_cell.angle_gamma   90.00
#
_symmetry.space_group_name_H-M   'P 1'
#
loop_
_entity.id
_entity.type
_entity.pdbx_description
1 polymer ?
#
loop_
_entity_poly.entity_id
_entity_poly.type
_entity_poly.pdbx_seq_one_letter_code
_entity_poly.pdbx_strand_id
1 'polypeptide(L)'
;MNQNIKPFELNIVPGWIHARIAPAVTPGTPEKGEPFEAHIPFASFSAEEAADIVKELSGHPYELYALLRSRPPLWLEEDVKSRYAPDWDRAECGCGKNGCGHVRAVWEEAERKFQDEPMLRLTLLGLPKERLLNDVFRDWAERVPPAAESDDSEALGKLEEKGKAGPSAGEWLAEAAEQGKLHEPGAEYHDVKVRLQAEPTGELQIDDWAALLPGVKNAEQIVRRITTETAEKARERLSLIKDSAR
;
A
#
# COMPACT_ATOMS: atom_id res chain seq x y z
N MET A 1 -6.55 26.50 -31.24
CA MET A 1 -7.97 26.45 -31.65
C MET A 1 -8.70 25.53 -30.69
N ASN A 2 -9.31 26.09 -29.64
CA ASN A 2 -10.07 25.33 -28.65
C ASN A 2 -11.42 24.96 -29.24
N GLN A 3 -11.57 23.71 -29.67
CA GLN A 3 -12.89 23.15 -29.89
C GLN A 3 -13.49 22.89 -28.51
N ASN A 4 -14.57 23.61 -28.20
CA ASN A 4 -15.31 23.50 -26.94
C ASN A 4 -16.08 22.17 -26.97
N ILE A 5 -15.40 21.08 -26.64
CA ILE A 5 -15.95 19.72 -26.65
C ILE A 5 -16.60 19.48 -25.29
N LYS A 6 -17.89 19.10 -25.32
CA LYS A 6 -18.70 18.81 -24.13
C LYS A 6 -18.13 17.62 -23.34
N PRO A 7 -18.43 17.50 -22.03
CA PRO A 7 -18.00 16.35 -21.24
C PRO A 7 -18.53 15.04 -21.84
N PHE A 8 -17.64 14.06 -21.99
CA PHE A 8 -17.93 12.72 -22.45
C PHE A 8 -17.56 11.70 -21.36
N GLU A 9 -18.20 10.54 -21.41
CA GLU A 9 -17.81 9.40 -20.59
C GLU A 9 -16.58 8.75 -21.21
N LEU A 10 -15.52 8.57 -20.40
CA LEU A 10 -14.25 7.98 -20.82
C LEU A 10 -14.04 6.66 -20.10
N ASN A 11 -14.01 5.57 -20.86
CA ASN A 11 -13.79 4.21 -20.42
C ASN A 11 -12.45 3.70 -20.96
N ILE A 12 -11.53 3.39 -20.05
CA ILE A 12 -10.18 2.91 -20.37
C ILE A 12 -10.15 1.42 -20.02
N VAL A 13 -9.88 0.59 -21.02
CA VAL A 13 -9.78 -0.87 -20.88
C VAL A 13 -8.48 -1.36 -21.51
N PRO A 14 -8.01 -2.58 -21.20
CA PRO A 14 -6.83 -3.13 -21.84
C PRO A 14 -6.89 -3.06 -23.38
N GLY A 15 -5.90 -2.39 -23.97
CA GLY A 15 -5.75 -2.19 -25.41
C GLY A 15 -6.65 -1.12 -26.04
N TRP A 16 -7.57 -0.50 -25.30
CA TRP A 16 -8.52 0.46 -25.88
C TRP A 16 -8.92 1.60 -24.95
N ILE A 17 -9.08 2.77 -25.55
CA ILE A 17 -9.81 3.89 -24.95
C ILE A 17 -11.12 4.05 -25.71
N HIS A 18 -12.22 4.01 -24.97
CA HIS A 18 -13.57 4.24 -25.46
C HIS A 18 -14.12 5.53 -24.88
N ALA A 19 -14.67 6.37 -25.73
CA ALA A 19 -15.37 7.55 -25.29
C ALA A 19 -16.73 7.67 -25.95
N ARG A 20 -17.73 8.06 -25.16
CA ARG A 20 -19.10 8.27 -25.63
C ARG A 20 -19.66 9.55 -25.02
N ILE A 21 -20.26 10.39 -25.85
CA ILE A 21 -21.19 11.41 -25.37
C ILE A 21 -22.57 10.78 -25.26
N ALA A 22 -23.07 10.64 -24.03
CA ALA A 22 -24.47 10.29 -23.81
C ALA A 22 -25.36 11.44 -24.31
N PRO A 23 -26.46 11.16 -25.03
CA PRO A 23 -27.44 12.19 -25.31
C PRO A 23 -27.99 12.70 -23.97
N ALA A 24 -27.85 13.99 -23.70
CA ALA A 24 -28.45 14.60 -22.51
C ALA A 24 -29.97 14.45 -22.60
N VAL A 25 -30.55 13.55 -21.80
CA VAL A 25 -32.00 13.46 -21.63
C VAL A 25 -32.39 14.48 -20.55
N THR A 26 -32.39 15.75 -20.91
CA THR A 26 -33.00 16.82 -20.10
C THR A 26 -34.30 17.26 -20.76
N PRO A 27 -35.47 17.07 -20.11
CA PRO A 27 -36.72 17.61 -20.62
C PRO A 27 -36.68 19.14 -20.56
N GLY A 28 -36.62 19.80 -21.72
CA GLY A 28 -36.80 21.24 -21.84
C GLY A 28 -35.62 22.07 -22.35
N THR A 29 -34.44 21.47 -22.59
CA THR A 29 -33.28 22.19 -23.17
C THR A 29 -32.69 21.43 -24.36
N PRO A 30 -32.61 22.04 -25.56
CA PRO A 30 -31.94 21.43 -26.70
C PRO A 30 -30.43 21.61 -26.53
N GLU A 31 -29.81 20.75 -25.74
CA GLU A 31 -28.37 20.72 -25.60
C GLU A 31 -27.72 20.07 -26.84
N LYS A 32 -27.32 20.95 -27.78
CA LYS A 32 -26.60 20.65 -29.02
C LYS A 32 -25.20 20.08 -28.78
N GLY A 33 -25.09 18.78 -28.54
CA GLY A 33 -23.86 18.02 -28.78
C GLY A 33 -24.22 16.87 -29.73
N GLU A 34 -23.59 16.78 -30.89
CA GLU A 34 -23.78 15.63 -31.76
C GLU A 34 -23.24 14.39 -31.02
N PRO A 35 -24.03 13.31 -30.90
CA PRO A 35 -23.57 12.09 -30.26
C PRO A 35 -22.39 11.54 -31.06
N PHE A 36 -21.27 11.30 -30.39
CA PHE A 36 -20.13 10.62 -30.99
C PHE A 36 -19.68 9.48 -30.08
N GLU A 37 -19.12 8.46 -30.74
CA GLU A 37 -18.37 7.38 -30.14
C GLU A 37 -16.96 7.41 -30.74
N ALA A 38 -15.93 7.24 -29.91
CA ALA A 38 -14.55 7.20 -30.35
C ALA A 38 -13.83 6.02 -29.72
N HIS A 39 -13.04 5.33 -30.53
CA HIS A 39 -12.25 4.16 -30.13
C HIS A 39 -10.79 4.40 -30.51
N ILE A 40 -9.91 4.39 -29.53
CA ILE A 40 -8.47 4.58 -29.73
C ILE A 40 -7.74 3.30 -29.30
N PRO A 41 -7.19 2.53 -30.25
CA PRO A 41 -6.47 1.30 -29.94
C PRO A 41 -5.04 1.56 -29.46
N PHE A 42 -4.55 0.63 -28.64
CA PHE A 42 -3.19 0.60 -28.09
C PHE A 42 -2.60 -0.81 -28.17
N ALA A 43 -1.30 -0.89 -28.41
CA ALA A 43 -0.56 -2.13 -28.21
C ALA A 43 -0.46 -2.43 -26.71
N SER A 44 -0.81 -3.66 -26.31
CA SER A 44 -0.54 -4.13 -24.96
C SER A 44 0.93 -4.51 -24.82
N PHE A 45 1.44 -4.49 -23.59
CA PHE A 45 2.75 -5.05 -23.28
C PHE A 45 2.84 -6.51 -23.70
N SER A 46 3.98 -6.87 -24.26
CA SER A 46 4.42 -8.26 -24.36
C SER A 46 4.59 -8.86 -22.96
N ALA A 47 4.64 -10.19 -22.90
CA ALA A 47 4.87 -10.90 -21.63
C ALA A 47 6.23 -10.53 -21.00
N GLU A 48 7.25 -10.26 -21.81
CA GLU A 48 8.59 -9.88 -21.38
C GLU A 48 8.58 -8.47 -20.75
N GLU A 49 7.99 -7.48 -21.43
CA GLU A 49 7.88 -6.11 -20.92
C GLU A 49 7.09 -6.06 -19.60
N ALA A 50 5.99 -6.82 -19.51
CA ALA A 50 5.21 -6.90 -18.27
C ALA A 50 6.03 -7.54 -17.13
N ALA A 51 6.82 -8.58 -17.44
CA ALA A 51 7.66 -9.27 -16.46
C ALA A 51 8.79 -8.36 -15.94
N ASP A 52 9.40 -7.54 -16.79
CA ASP A 52 10.43 -6.58 -16.38
C ASP A 52 9.90 -5.54 -15.40
N ILE A 53 8.72 -4.98 -15.67
CA ILE A 53 8.04 -4.03 -14.76
C ILE A 53 7.75 -4.70 -13.41
N VAL A 54 7.21 -5.93 -13.43
CA VAL A 54 6.93 -6.69 -12.20
C VAL A 54 8.21 -6.95 -11.42
N LYS A 55 9.27 -7.40 -12.08
CA LYS A 55 10.57 -7.69 -11.45
C LYS A 55 11.15 -6.46 -10.75
N GLU A 56 11.11 -5.30 -11.41
CA GLU A 56 11.62 -4.06 -10.86
C GLU A 56 10.81 -3.63 -9.61
N LEU A 57 9.47 -3.63 -9.71
CA LEU A 57 8.59 -3.28 -8.60
C LEU A 57 8.66 -4.27 -7.43
N SER A 58 8.86 -5.56 -7.72
CA SER A 58 9.12 -6.58 -6.72
C SER A 58 10.41 -6.33 -5.94
N GLY A 59 11.43 -5.79 -6.60
CA GLY A 59 12.70 -5.38 -5.97
C GLY A 59 12.57 -4.14 -5.09
N HIS A 60 11.54 -3.32 -5.32
CA HIS A 60 11.39 -1.99 -4.70
C HIS A 60 9.98 -1.79 -4.11
N PRO A 61 9.65 -2.43 -2.96
CA PRO A 61 8.31 -2.38 -2.37
C PRO A 61 7.79 -0.96 -2.08
N TYR A 62 8.69 -0.02 -1.76
CA TYR A 62 8.32 1.38 -1.54
C TYR A 62 7.85 2.06 -2.83
N GLU A 63 8.43 1.72 -3.98
CA GLU A 63 8.01 2.27 -5.28
C GLU A 63 6.67 1.72 -5.72
N LEU A 64 6.41 0.43 -5.47
CA LEU A 64 5.08 -0.16 -5.63
C LEU A 64 4.06 0.57 -4.76
N TYR A 65 4.37 0.79 -3.48
CA TYR A 65 3.49 1.55 -2.59
C TYR A 65 3.26 2.98 -3.10
N ALA A 66 4.30 3.67 -3.57
CA ALA A 66 4.19 5.01 -4.13
C ALA A 66 3.30 5.05 -5.38
N LEU A 67 3.48 4.08 -6.30
CA LEU A 67 2.64 3.91 -7.49
C LEU A 67 1.16 3.74 -7.13
N LEU A 68 0.86 2.90 -6.14
CA LEU A 68 -0.50 2.71 -5.61
C LEU A 68 -1.09 3.98 -4.97
N ARG A 69 -0.25 4.95 -4.63
CA ARG A 69 -0.63 6.28 -4.11
C ARG A 69 -0.58 7.36 -5.20
N SER A 70 -0.67 6.98 -6.47
CA SER A 70 -0.57 7.87 -7.64
C SER A 70 0.74 8.67 -7.71
N ARG A 71 1.84 8.09 -7.23
CA ARG A 71 3.19 8.67 -7.33
C ARG A 71 4.11 7.65 -8.02
N PRO A 72 4.08 7.56 -9.35
CA PRO A 72 4.83 6.58 -10.08
C PRO A 72 6.33 6.92 -10.00
N PRO A 73 7.22 5.90 -9.94
CA PRO A 73 8.65 6.15 -10.01
C PRO A 73 9.04 6.68 -11.40
N LEU A 74 10.11 7.50 -11.47
CA LEU A 74 10.53 8.17 -12.70
C LEU A 74 10.87 7.18 -13.83
N TRP A 75 11.53 6.07 -13.50
CA TRP A 75 11.89 5.03 -14.47
C TRP A 75 10.64 4.46 -15.15
N LEU A 76 9.56 4.26 -14.40
CA LEU A 76 8.31 3.73 -14.93
C LEU A 76 7.63 4.76 -15.82
N GLU A 77 7.68 6.04 -15.47
CA GLU A 77 7.16 7.08 -16.36
C GLU A 77 7.91 7.15 -17.69
N GLU A 78 9.23 7.12 -17.66
CA GLU A 78 10.05 7.19 -18.89
C GLU A 78 9.83 5.96 -19.77
N ASP A 79 9.89 4.78 -19.14
CA ASP A 79 9.74 3.50 -19.83
C ASP A 79 8.34 3.36 -20.42
N VAL A 80 7.30 3.65 -19.64
CA VAL A 80 5.91 3.57 -20.10
C VAL A 80 5.61 4.66 -21.14
N LYS A 81 6.07 5.92 -20.97
CA LYS A 81 5.83 6.98 -21.97
C LYS A 81 6.45 6.64 -23.32
N SER A 82 7.60 5.96 -23.35
CA SER A 82 8.23 5.55 -24.61
C SER A 82 7.45 4.46 -25.36
N ARG A 83 6.67 3.65 -24.62
CA ARG A 83 5.93 2.49 -25.15
C ARG A 83 4.43 2.76 -25.33
N TYR A 84 3.93 3.84 -24.74
CA TYR A 84 2.53 4.23 -24.74
C TYR A 84 2.22 5.23 -25.85
N ALA A 85 1.95 4.73 -27.05
CA ALA A 85 1.52 5.55 -28.19
C ALA A 85 0.18 5.04 -28.74
N PRO A 86 -0.77 5.94 -29.05
CA PRO A 86 -2.00 5.58 -29.75
C PRO A 86 -1.70 5.06 -31.15
N ASP A 87 -2.41 4.01 -31.58
CA ASP A 87 -2.47 3.63 -32.98
C ASP A 87 -3.47 4.54 -33.70
N TRP A 88 -2.97 5.70 -34.15
CA TRP A 88 -3.77 6.74 -34.79
C TRP A 88 -4.41 6.30 -36.11
N ASP A 89 -3.79 5.36 -36.82
CA ASP A 89 -4.28 4.88 -38.11
C ASP A 89 -5.54 4.01 -37.94
N ARG A 90 -5.66 3.35 -36.79
CA ARG A 90 -6.81 2.52 -36.40
C ARG A 90 -7.78 3.22 -35.45
N ALA A 91 -7.55 4.50 -35.14
CA ALA A 91 -8.47 5.26 -34.30
C ALA A 91 -9.76 5.57 -35.06
N GLU A 92 -10.88 5.10 -34.52
CA GLU A 92 -12.20 5.23 -35.13
C GLU A 92 -13.04 6.27 -34.39
N CYS A 93 -13.84 7.02 -35.15
CA CYS A 93 -14.85 7.90 -34.58
C CYS A 93 -16.15 7.81 -35.39
N GLY A 94 -17.28 7.79 -34.68
CA GLY A 94 -18.63 7.79 -35.26
C GLY A 94 -18.91 9.01 -36.17
N CYS A 95 -18.06 10.04 -36.17
CA CYS A 95 -18.17 11.15 -37.12
C CYS A 95 -17.62 10.82 -38.54
N GLY A 96 -17.03 9.64 -38.74
CA GLY A 96 -16.55 9.15 -40.04
C GLY A 96 -15.31 9.87 -40.61
N LYS A 97 -14.59 10.63 -39.79
CA LYS A 97 -13.36 11.35 -40.18
C LYS A 97 -12.17 10.88 -39.35
N ASN A 98 -11.13 10.37 -40.01
CA ASN A 98 -9.87 10.03 -39.34
C ASN A 98 -9.20 11.30 -38.79
N GLY A 99 -8.62 11.20 -37.59
CA GLY A 99 -7.93 12.32 -36.94
C GLY A 99 -8.85 13.50 -36.59
N CYS A 100 -10.14 13.26 -36.35
CA CYS A 100 -11.08 14.33 -36.00
C CYS A 100 -10.78 14.94 -34.63
N GLY A 101 -11.34 16.13 -34.38
CA GLY A 101 -11.18 16.82 -33.09
C GLY A 101 -11.70 16.03 -31.89
N HIS A 102 -12.67 15.12 -32.09
CA HIS A 102 -13.18 14.26 -31.03
C HIS A 102 -12.12 13.27 -30.53
N VAL A 103 -11.47 12.54 -31.44
CA VAL A 103 -10.40 11.58 -31.08
C VAL A 103 -9.27 12.31 -30.33
N ARG A 104 -8.90 13.50 -30.80
CA ARG A 104 -7.86 14.30 -30.12
C ARG A 104 -8.29 14.73 -28.72
N ALA A 105 -9.53 15.16 -28.52
CA ALA A 105 -10.01 15.54 -27.19
C ALA A 105 -10.13 14.34 -26.24
N VAL A 106 -10.54 13.18 -26.75
CA VAL A 106 -10.56 11.93 -26.00
C VAL A 106 -9.15 11.57 -25.53
N TRP A 107 -8.16 11.72 -26.41
CA TRP A 107 -6.75 11.53 -26.07
C TRP A 107 -6.25 12.53 -25.02
N GLU A 108 -6.52 13.82 -25.20
CA GLU A 108 -6.10 14.87 -24.25
C GLU A 108 -6.70 14.65 -22.85
N GLU A 109 -7.97 14.24 -22.78
CA GLU A 109 -8.65 13.90 -21.53
C GLU A 109 -8.08 12.63 -20.89
N ALA A 110 -7.80 11.59 -21.69
CA ALA A 110 -7.15 10.38 -21.20
C ALA A 110 -5.76 10.68 -20.63
N GLU A 111 -4.97 11.49 -21.33
CA GLU A 111 -3.64 11.89 -20.87
C GLU A 111 -3.71 12.63 -19.53
N ARG A 112 -4.70 13.52 -19.36
CA ARG A 112 -4.96 14.15 -18.05
C ARG A 112 -5.27 13.11 -16.98
N LYS A 113 -6.17 12.16 -17.24
CA LYS A 113 -6.48 11.09 -16.28
C LYS A 113 -5.27 10.24 -15.92
N PHE A 114 -4.35 9.98 -16.84
CA PHE A 114 -3.14 9.20 -16.51
C PHE A 114 -2.18 9.94 -15.57
N GLN A 115 -2.18 11.27 -15.58
CA GLN A 115 -1.39 12.06 -14.63
C GLN A 115 -1.96 11.94 -13.20
N ASP A 116 -3.29 11.89 -13.07
CA ASP A 116 -3.96 11.74 -11.78
C ASP A 116 -3.96 10.28 -11.28
N GLU A 117 -4.10 9.33 -12.21
CA GLU A 117 -4.21 7.90 -11.95
C GLU A 117 -3.26 7.08 -12.85
N PRO A 118 -1.95 7.00 -12.52
CA PRO A 118 -0.95 6.29 -13.32
C PRO A 118 -1.27 4.81 -13.57
N MET A 119 -1.99 4.17 -12.64
CA MET A 119 -2.44 2.78 -12.77
C MET A 119 -3.39 2.55 -13.96
N LEU A 120 -4.14 3.58 -14.39
CA LEU A 120 -4.99 3.47 -15.58
C LEU A 120 -4.14 3.30 -16.84
N ARG A 121 -2.94 3.90 -16.89
CA ARG A 121 -2.03 3.75 -18.03
C ARG A 121 -1.48 2.32 -18.13
N LEU A 122 -1.10 1.73 -17.00
CA LEU A 122 -0.68 0.32 -16.96
C LEU A 122 -1.84 -0.62 -17.32
N THR A 123 -3.05 -0.33 -16.87
CA THR A 123 -4.25 -1.08 -17.22
C THR A 123 -4.51 -1.07 -18.72
N LEU A 124 -4.41 0.10 -19.35
CA LEU A 124 -4.55 0.25 -20.80
C LEU A 124 -3.51 -0.57 -21.57
N LEU A 125 -2.29 -0.70 -21.03
CA LEU A 125 -1.21 -1.50 -21.61
C LEU A 125 -1.30 -3.00 -21.24
N GLY A 126 -2.40 -3.45 -20.62
CA GLY A 126 -2.62 -4.87 -20.32
C GLY A 126 -2.03 -5.37 -19.00
N LEU A 127 -1.59 -4.45 -18.13
CA LEU A 127 -1.12 -4.74 -16.78
C LEU A 127 -2.03 -4.07 -15.73
N PRO A 128 -3.25 -4.60 -15.52
CA PRO A 128 -4.16 -4.09 -14.50
C PRO A 128 -3.60 -4.30 -13.09
N LYS A 129 -4.11 -3.52 -12.14
CA LYS A 129 -3.69 -3.54 -10.74
C LYS A 129 -3.68 -4.95 -10.13
N GLU A 130 -4.74 -5.70 -10.36
CA GLU A 130 -4.92 -7.04 -9.78
C GLU A 130 -3.86 -8.00 -10.30
N ARG A 131 -3.55 -7.94 -11.60
CA ARG A 131 -2.49 -8.74 -12.23
C ARG A 131 -1.13 -8.34 -11.69
N LEU A 132 -0.82 -7.04 -11.68
CA LEU A 132 0.44 -6.51 -11.16
C LEU A 132 0.71 -6.99 -9.72
N LEU A 133 -0.28 -6.82 -8.83
CA LEU A 133 -0.14 -7.21 -7.43
C LEU A 133 -0.05 -8.73 -7.26
N ASN A 134 -0.82 -9.51 -8.03
CA ASN A 134 -0.70 -10.96 -8.01
C ASN A 134 0.71 -11.41 -8.39
N ASP A 135 1.25 -10.86 -9.47
CA ASP A 135 2.56 -11.24 -9.98
C ASP A 135 3.69 -10.83 -9.02
N VAL A 136 3.61 -9.63 -8.42
CA VAL A 136 4.56 -9.19 -7.39
C VAL A 136 4.49 -10.05 -6.13
N PHE A 137 3.28 -10.29 -5.61
CA PHE A 137 3.12 -11.08 -4.38
C PHE A 137 3.50 -12.54 -4.59
N ARG A 138 3.28 -13.08 -5.78
CA ARG A 138 3.77 -14.41 -6.16
C ARG A 138 5.29 -14.46 -6.12
N ASP A 139 5.98 -13.49 -6.74
CA ASP A 139 7.44 -13.41 -6.69
C ASP A 139 7.97 -13.24 -5.25
N TRP A 140 7.31 -12.46 -4.39
CA TRP A 140 7.67 -12.40 -2.97
C TRP A 140 7.46 -13.73 -2.25
N ALA A 141 6.35 -14.41 -2.50
CA ALA A 141 6.05 -15.71 -1.89
C ALA A 141 7.07 -16.78 -2.30
N GLU A 142 7.50 -16.80 -3.55
CA GLU A 142 8.52 -17.72 -4.06
C GLU A 142 9.92 -17.49 -3.46
N ARG A 143 10.20 -16.26 -2.99
CA ARG A 143 11.46 -15.91 -2.30
C ARG A 143 11.46 -16.27 -0.83
N VAL A 144 10.29 -16.49 -0.23
CA VAL A 144 10.21 -16.98 1.15
C VAL A 144 10.71 -18.42 1.13
N PRO A 145 11.82 -18.74 1.82
CA PRO A 145 12.26 -20.13 1.92
C PRO A 145 11.09 -20.95 2.48
N PRO A 146 10.88 -22.20 2.01
CA PRO A 146 9.87 -23.06 2.61
C PRO A 146 10.12 -23.02 4.11
N ALA A 147 9.07 -22.76 4.88
CA ALA A 147 9.18 -22.76 6.33
C ALA A 147 9.95 -24.03 6.69
N ALA A 148 11.10 -23.87 7.37
CA ALA A 148 11.69 -25.02 8.02
C ALA A 148 10.53 -25.68 8.76
N GLU A 149 10.39 -27.00 8.63
CA GLU A 149 9.56 -27.81 9.53
C GLU A 149 10.13 -27.60 10.93
N SER A 150 9.88 -26.42 11.49
CA SER A 150 9.92 -26.17 12.90
C SER A 150 8.77 -27.00 13.42
N ASP A 151 9.03 -27.67 14.53
CA ASP A 151 8.06 -28.34 15.39
C ASP A 151 7.00 -27.34 15.92
N ASP A 152 6.65 -26.30 15.19
CA ASP A 152 5.57 -25.38 15.49
C ASP A 152 4.24 -26.13 15.53
N SER A 153 4.08 -27.24 14.78
CA SER A 153 2.92 -28.14 14.97
C SER A 153 2.93 -28.84 16.32
N GLU A 154 4.11 -29.20 16.84
CA GLU A 154 4.28 -29.79 18.17
C GLU A 154 4.15 -28.73 19.27
N ALA A 155 4.59 -27.49 19.03
CA ALA A 155 4.44 -26.34 19.93
C ALA A 155 2.98 -25.85 19.98
N LEU A 156 2.28 -25.83 18.85
CA LEU A 156 0.85 -25.55 18.76
C LEU A 156 0.02 -26.70 19.36
N GLY A 157 0.41 -27.96 19.12
CA GLY A 157 -0.19 -29.13 19.78
C GLY A 157 -0.01 -29.12 21.30
N LYS A 158 1.16 -28.69 21.80
CA LYS A 158 1.41 -28.47 23.24
C LYS A 158 0.65 -27.28 23.81
N LEU A 159 0.24 -26.30 22.99
CA LEU A 159 -0.65 -25.20 23.39
C LEU A 159 -2.11 -25.65 23.43
N GLU A 160 -2.57 -26.43 22.45
CA GLU A 160 -3.91 -27.05 22.48
C GLU A 160 -4.07 -28.01 23.66
N GLU A 161 -3.05 -28.80 23.98
CA GLU A 161 -3.11 -29.75 25.10
C GLU A 161 -3.13 -29.06 26.48
N LYS A 162 -2.62 -27.82 26.56
CA LYS A 162 -2.73 -26.96 27.75
C LYS A 162 -4.05 -26.17 27.83
N GLY A 163 -4.85 -26.16 26.76
CA GLY A 163 -6.14 -25.47 26.66
C GLY A 163 -7.32 -26.18 27.34
N LYS A 164 -7.11 -26.93 28.43
CA LYS A 164 -8.22 -27.59 29.16
C LYS A 164 -8.92 -26.69 30.19
N ALA A 165 -8.55 -25.41 30.31
CA ALA A 165 -9.08 -24.55 31.36
C ALA A 165 -9.37 -23.07 30.97
N GLY A 166 -9.40 -22.72 29.68
CA GLY A 166 -9.66 -21.34 29.25
C GLY A 166 -10.11 -21.22 27.79
N PRO A 167 -10.66 -20.06 27.37
CA PRO A 167 -10.98 -19.78 25.98
C PRO A 167 -9.74 -20.02 25.11
N SER A 168 -9.93 -20.66 23.97
CA SER A 168 -8.83 -20.91 23.04
C SER A 168 -8.21 -19.60 22.56
N ALA A 169 -6.93 -19.62 22.20
CA ALA A 169 -6.26 -18.43 21.65
C ALA A 169 -6.99 -17.85 20.42
N GLY A 170 -7.66 -18.72 19.63
CA GLY A 170 -8.49 -18.31 18.50
C GLY A 170 -9.77 -17.57 18.92
N GLU A 171 -10.44 -18.02 19.98
CA GLU A 171 -11.61 -17.33 20.54
C GLU A 171 -11.23 -15.97 21.13
N TRP A 172 -10.09 -15.89 21.83
CA TRP A 172 -9.58 -14.62 22.33
C TRP A 172 -9.27 -13.63 21.19
N LEU A 173 -8.62 -14.09 20.12
CA LEU A 173 -8.31 -13.23 18.96
C LEU A 173 -9.57 -12.75 18.25
N ALA A 174 -10.57 -13.62 18.11
CA ALA A 174 -11.85 -13.26 17.50
C ALA A 174 -12.58 -12.20 18.34
N GLU A 175 -12.64 -12.38 19.67
CA GLU A 175 -13.25 -11.42 20.58
C GLU A 175 -12.47 -10.09 20.64
N ALA A 176 -11.14 -10.13 20.69
CA ALA A 176 -10.29 -8.94 20.70
C ALA A 176 -10.39 -8.15 19.40
N ALA A 177 -10.56 -8.84 18.26
CA ALA A 177 -10.80 -8.19 16.96
C ALA A 177 -12.18 -7.52 16.92
N GLU A 178 -13.23 -8.20 17.41
CA GLU A 178 -14.59 -7.64 17.49
C GLU A 178 -14.64 -6.40 18.40
N GLN A 179 -13.88 -6.40 19.49
CA GLN A 179 -13.82 -5.30 20.45
C GLN A 179 -12.80 -4.20 20.08
N GLY A 180 -12.03 -4.35 19.00
CA GLY A 180 -10.98 -3.40 18.60
C GLY A 180 -9.77 -3.36 19.55
N LYS A 181 -9.57 -4.42 20.35
CA LYS A 181 -8.59 -4.52 21.44
C LYS A 181 -7.43 -5.47 21.11
N LEU A 182 -7.15 -5.73 19.83
CA LEU A 182 -5.99 -6.52 19.39
C LEU A 182 -4.64 -6.03 19.96
N HIS A 183 -4.57 -4.77 20.39
CA HIS A 183 -3.38 -4.16 21.00
C HIS A 183 -3.24 -4.45 22.50
N GLU A 184 -4.30 -4.94 23.15
CA GLU A 184 -4.27 -5.31 24.56
C GLU A 184 -3.90 -6.80 24.68
N PRO A 185 -2.99 -7.18 25.59
CA PRO A 185 -2.70 -8.58 25.84
C PRO A 185 -3.92 -9.27 26.48
N GLY A 186 -4.09 -10.57 26.21
CA GLY A 186 -5.24 -11.32 26.73
C GLY A 186 -5.27 -11.42 28.25
N ALA A 187 -6.45 -11.67 28.82
CA ALA A 187 -6.66 -11.69 30.28
C ALA A 187 -5.69 -12.65 31.01
N GLU A 188 -5.33 -13.77 30.37
CA GLU A 188 -4.39 -14.75 30.92
C GLU A 188 -2.93 -14.25 30.97
N TYR A 189 -2.56 -13.25 30.16
CA TYR A 189 -1.24 -12.63 30.24
C TYR A 189 -1.05 -11.79 31.51
N HIS A 190 -2.14 -11.34 32.15
CA HIS A 190 -2.06 -10.63 33.42
C HIS A 190 -1.68 -11.54 34.60
N ASP A 191 -1.83 -12.86 34.46
CA ASP A 191 -1.51 -13.85 35.49
C ASP A 191 -0.06 -14.36 35.41
N VAL A 192 0.68 -14.01 34.34
CA VAL A 192 2.09 -14.38 34.19
C VAL A 192 2.97 -13.48 35.09
N LYS A 193 3.23 -13.95 36.32
CA LYS A 193 4.22 -13.31 37.21
C LYS A 193 5.64 -13.68 36.79
N VAL A 194 6.24 -12.85 35.93
CA VAL A 194 7.67 -12.94 35.61
C VAL A 194 8.49 -12.47 36.82
N ARG A 195 9.14 -13.40 37.53
CA ARG A 195 10.15 -13.07 38.55
C ARG A 195 11.49 -12.81 37.87
N LEU A 196 11.74 -11.56 37.50
CA LEU A 196 13.04 -11.14 37.02
C LEU A 196 14.02 -11.04 38.19
N GLN A 197 14.93 -12.01 38.31
CA GLN A 197 16.09 -11.93 39.20
C GLN A 197 17.24 -11.24 38.47
N ALA A 198 17.09 -9.96 38.15
CA ALA A 198 18.19 -9.16 37.66
C ALA A 198 18.59 -8.18 38.78
N GLU A 199 19.69 -8.48 39.47
CA GLU A 199 20.40 -7.43 40.21
C GLU A 199 21.17 -6.60 39.17
N PRO A 200 20.96 -5.27 39.10
CA PRO A 200 21.71 -4.44 38.16
C PRO A 200 23.17 -4.35 38.63
N THR A 201 24.07 -5.10 38.00
CA THR A 201 25.49 -5.20 38.40
C THR A 201 26.39 -4.15 37.72
N GLY A 202 25.86 -3.02 37.27
CA GLY A 202 26.66 -2.01 36.57
C GLY A 202 26.13 -0.59 36.70
N GLU A 203 27.04 0.38 36.66
CA GLU A 203 26.67 1.78 36.42
C GLU A 203 26.05 1.92 35.03
N LEU A 204 24.92 2.63 34.96
CA LEU A 204 24.25 2.97 33.71
C LEU A 204 25.22 3.78 32.83
N GLN A 205 25.70 3.17 31.75
CA GLN A 205 26.37 3.91 30.68
C GLN A 205 25.30 4.66 29.89
N ILE A 206 25.33 5.99 29.97
CA ILE A 206 24.47 6.85 29.18
C ILE A 206 25.22 7.12 27.88
N ASP A 207 24.78 6.50 26.78
CA ASP A 207 25.30 6.77 25.44
C ASP A 207 25.14 8.25 25.07
N ASP A 208 25.93 8.73 24.11
CA ASP A 208 25.82 10.10 23.62
C ASP A 208 24.58 10.28 22.72
N TRP A 209 23.43 10.45 23.36
CA TRP A 209 22.14 10.70 22.72
C TRP A 209 22.05 12.07 22.03
N ALA A 210 22.97 13.00 22.33
CA ALA A 210 22.92 14.35 21.77
C ALA A 210 23.16 14.34 20.25
N ALA A 211 24.02 13.45 19.78
CA ALA A 211 24.30 13.24 18.36
C ALA A 211 23.06 12.83 17.54
N LEU A 212 22.08 12.18 18.18
CA LEU A 212 20.85 11.69 17.53
C LEU A 212 19.71 12.73 17.56
N LEU A 213 19.87 13.83 18.29
CA LEU A 213 18.81 14.84 18.52
C LEU A 213 19.26 16.27 18.16
N PRO A 214 19.68 16.53 16.90
CA PRO A 214 20.30 17.80 16.51
C PRO A 214 19.39 19.04 16.59
N GLY A 215 18.08 18.86 16.81
CA GLY A 215 17.11 19.95 16.98
C GLY A 215 16.69 20.23 18.43
N VAL A 216 17.16 19.43 19.40
CA VAL A 216 16.70 19.53 20.79
C VAL A 216 17.72 20.28 21.64
N LYS A 217 17.35 21.47 22.10
CA LYS A 217 18.17 22.23 23.06
C LYS A 217 18.25 21.45 24.37
N ASN A 218 19.46 21.32 24.93
CA ASN A 218 19.74 20.64 26.20
C ASN A 218 19.38 19.13 26.22
N ALA A 219 19.47 18.43 25.08
CA ALA A 219 19.15 17.01 24.95
C ALA A 219 19.83 16.14 26.02
N GLU A 220 21.13 16.35 26.28
CA GLU A 220 21.88 15.62 27.32
C GLU A 220 21.27 15.76 28.72
N GLN A 221 20.87 16.98 29.09
CA GLN A 221 20.29 17.26 30.40
C GLN A 221 18.92 16.61 30.57
N ILE A 222 18.13 16.59 29.49
CA ILE A 222 16.81 15.95 29.47
C ILE A 222 16.95 14.44 29.60
N VAL A 223 17.84 13.82 28.82
CA VAL A 223 18.11 12.38 28.88
C VAL A 223 18.60 11.98 30.26
N ARG A 224 19.56 12.73 30.82
CA ARG A 224 20.08 12.48 32.18
C ARG A 224 19.00 12.60 33.25
N ARG A 225 18.07 13.55 33.11
CA ARG A 225 16.95 13.69 34.06
C ARG A 225 16.00 12.49 33.99
N ILE A 226 15.62 12.09 32.78
CA ILE A 226 14.73 10.93 32.56
C ILE A 226 15.35 9.66 33.13
N THR A 227 16.64 9.41 32.88
CA THR A 227 17.32 8.21 33.38
C THR A 227 17.39 8.21 34.90
N THR A 228 17.65 9.36 35.53
CA THR A 228 17.71 9.49 36.99
C THR A 228 16.34 9.26 37.63
N GLU A 229 15.30 9.93 37.13
CA GLU A 229 13.92 9.79 37.64
C GLU A 229 13.39 8.35 37.45
N THR A 230 13.75 7.70 36.35
CA THR A 230 13.37 6.31 36.07
C THR A 230 14.10 5.34 37.00
N ALA A 231 15.40 5.55 37.25
CA ALA A 231 16.18 4.75 38.17
C ALA A 231 15.66 4.86 39.62
N GLU A 232 15.29 6.07 40.06
CA GLU A 232 14.69 6.29 41.37
C GLU A 232 13.33 5.59 41.52
N LYS A 233 12.43 5.75 40.54
CA LYS A 233 11.13 5.03 40.54
C LYS A 233 11.29 3.52 40.51
N ALA A 234 12.28 3.01 39.79
CA ALA A 234 12.58 1.58 39.77
C ALA A 234 13.04 1.07 41.14
N ARG A 235 13.91 1.83 41.83
CA ARG A 235 14.36 1.51 43.20
C ARG A 235 13.21 1.55 44.21
N GLU A 236 12.33 2.54 44.13
CA GLU A 236 11.15 2.66 44.99
C GLU A 236 10.17 1.48 44.78
N ARG A 237 9.93 1.07 43.53
CA ARG A 237 9.13 -0.12 43.23
C ARG A 237 9.78 -1.40 43.75
N LEU A 238 11.10 -1.52 43.63
CA LEU A 238 11.85 -2.66 44.18
C LEU A 238 11.76 -2.72 45.71
N SER A 239 11.82 -1.59 46.43
CA SER A 239 11.64 -1.59 47.89
C SER A 239 10.22 -2.00 48.29
N LEU A 240 9.19 -1.49 47.59
CA LEU A 240 7.80 -1.88 47.85
C LEU A 240 7.55 -3.39 47.62
N ILE A 241 8.18 -3.97 46.59
CA ILE A 241 8.09 -5.40 46.32
C ILE A 241 8.79 -6.22 47.41
N LYS A 242 9.98 -5.79 47.88
CA LYS A 242 10.72 -6.45 48.96
C LYS A 242 9.97 -6.40 50.30
N ASP A 243 9.30 -5.29 50.60
CA ASP A 243 8.52 -5.13 51.82
C ASP A 243 7.21 -5.94 51.80
N SER A 244 6.62 -6.18 50.62
CA SER A 244 5.43 -7.04 50.47
C SER A 244 5.71 -8.55 50.52
N ALA A 245 6.99 -8.94 50.45
CA ALA A 245 7.44 -10.34 50.41
C ALA A 245 7.90 -10.88 51.77
N ARG A 246 7.73 -10.10 52.85
CA ARG A 246 8.07 -10.43 54.24
C ARG A 246 6.81 -10.58 55.08
#